data_AF-A0A8H5H0M1-F1
#
_entry.id   AF-A0A8H5H0M1-F1
#
_cell.length_a   1.000
_cell.length_b   1.000
_cell.length_c   1.000
_cell.angle_alpha   90.00
_cell.angle_beta   90.00
_cell.angle_gamma   90.00
#
_symmetry.space_group_name_H-M   'P 1'
#
loop_
_entity.id
_entity.type
_entity.pdbx_description
1 polymer ?
#
loop_
_entity_poly.entity_id
_entity_poly.type
_entity_poly.pdbx_seq_one_letter_code
_entity_poly.pdbx_strand_id
1 'polypeptide(L)'
;MCLLVKSQSEKDSDLYVKFVMRDLGNIVENVVPQGRQGLPNLVSTKQILESWRSKRVIDPQKVEDVLSSLNARQTTSSDPSHPSSSSSSAHATLPRNEVFKRIEEDRERHKRLRERRWVQPVAHNPSSHQAPPLASFMPLTNPGDGAQELTIDIEFENEWETTSDWNEDDVDAATEEAELCFPAEGEGPMDLS
;
A
#
# COMPACT_ATOMS: atom_id res chain seq x y z
N MET A 1 30.59 27.51 16.21
CA MET A 1 31.04 26.92 14.93
C MET A 1 30.43 25.52 14.80
N CYS A 2 29.24 25.41 14.19
CA CYS A 2 28.71 24.15 13.68
C CYS A 2 28.07 24.46 12.33
N LEU A 3 28.72 24.00 11.26
CA LEU A 3 28.26 24.16 9.89
C LEU A 3 27.10 23.20 9.64
N LEU A 4 25.97 23.77 9.24
CA LEU A 4 24.78 23.07 8.80
C LEU A 4 25.06 22.45 7.41
N VAL A 5 25.46 21.18 7.38
CA VAL A 5 25.51 20.39 6.14
C VAL A 5 24.06 19.98 5.80
N LYS A 6 23.33 20.88 5.14
CA LYS A 6 22.04 20.58 4.52
C LYS A 6 21.93 21.35 3.21
N SER A 7 22.68 20.92 2.20
CA SER A 7 22.61 21.51 0.84
C SER A 7 23.02 20.57 -0.29
N GLN A 8 23.55 19.37 -0.02
CA GLN A 8 23.94 18.41 -1.07
C GLN A 8 22.78 17.55 -1.58
N SER A 9 21.83 17.14 -0.72
CA SER A 9 20.76 16.19 -1.10
C SER A 9 19.77 16.70 -2.16
N GLU A 10 19.46 17.99 -2.19
CA GLU A 10 18.52 18.55 -3.20
C GLU A 10 19.13 18.58 -4.61
N LYS A 11 20.44 18.84 -4.71
CA LYS A 11 21.15 18.89 -5.99
C LYS A 11 21.32 17.51 -6.61
N ASP A 12 21.56 16.48 -5.79
CA ASP A 12 21.66 15.10 -6.26
C ASP A 12 20.31 14.53 -6.67
N SER A 13 19.23 14.90 -5.97
CA SER A 13 17.86 14.54 -6.37
C SER A 13 17.50 15.12 -7.74
N ASP A 14 17.89 16.37 -8.01
CA ASP A 14 17.63 17.03 -9.30
C ASP A 14 18.42 16.38 -10.45
N LEU A 15 19.67 15.93 -10.21
CA LEU A 15 20.45 15.16 -11.17
C LEU A 15 19.83 13.80 -11.48
N TYR A 16 19.38 13.06 -10.46
CA TYR A 16 18.71 11.78 -10.64
C TYR A 16 17.43 11.92 -11.46
N VAL A 17 16.58 12.90 -11.12
CA VAL A 17 15.35 13.20 -11.87
C VAL A 17 15.66 13.55 -13.33
N LYS A 18 16.72 14.32 -13.59
CA LYS A 18 17.17 14.63 -14.96
C LYS A 18 17.57 13.39 -15.76
N PHE A 19 18.32 12.46 -15.16
CA PHE A 19 18.70 11.21 -15.84
C PHE A 19 17.49 10.29 -16.06
N VAL A 20 16.65 10.12 -15.05
CA VAL A 20 15.43 9.31 -15.17
C VAL A 20 14.49 9.89 -16.21
N MET A 21 14.30 11.21 -16.26
CA MET A 21 13.45 11.87 -17.25
C MET A 21 13.99 11.68 -18.68
N ARG A 22 15.31 11.75 -18.87
CA ARG A 22 15.96 11.50 -20.17
C ARG A 22 15.75 10.05 -20.61
N ASP A 23 15.93 9.10 -19.69
CA ASP A 23 15.98 7.67 -19.99
C ASP A 23 14.63 6.97 -19.71
N LEU A 24 13.57 7.72 -19.40
CA LEU A 24 12.27 7.19 -18.95
C LEU A 24 11.68 6.18 -19.94
N GLY A 25 11.73 6.49 -21.24
CA GLY A 25 11.26 5.57 -22.29
C GLY A 25 12.02 4.25 -22.28
N ASN A 26 13.35 4.31 -22.20
CA ASN A 26 14.21 3.12 -22.16
C ASN A 26 13.95 2.30 -20.88
N ILE A 27 13.79 2.96 -19.73
CA ILE A 27 13.48 2.27 -18.46
C ILE A 27 12.15 1.51 -18.59
N VAL A 28 11.11 2.15 -19.13
CA VAL A 28 9.80 1.54 -19.32
C VAL A 28 9.85 0.38 -20.33
N GLU A 29 10.63 0.48 -21.39
CA GLU A 29 10.83 -0.62 -22.35
C GLU A 29 11.51 -1.84 -21.73
N ASN A 30 12.48 -1.63 -20.84
CA ASN A 30 13.15 -2.72 -20.13
C ASN A 30 12.23 -3.37 -19.08
N VAL A 31 11.38 -2.58 -18.41
CA VAL A 31 10.47 -3.08 -17.36
C VAL A 31 9.21 -3.73 -17.96
N VAL A 32 8.72 -3.20 -19.07
CA VAL A 32 7.53 -3.66 -19.79
C VAL A 32 7.87 -3.89 -21.27
N PRO A 33 8.64 -4.96 -21.57
CA PRO A 33 8.99 -5.30 -22.95
C PRO A 33 7.76 -5.68 -23.76
N GLN A 34 7.90 -5.62 -25.09
CA GLN A 34 6.84 -6.01 -26.01
C GLN A 34 6.59 -7.53 -25.90
N GLY A 35 5.42 -7.94 -25.40
CA GLY A 35 5.03 -9.34 -25.25
C GLY A 35 4.50 -9.72 -23.86
N ARG A 36 4.28 -11.02 -23.63
CA ARG A 36 3.65 -11.55 -22.39
C ARG A 36 4.48 -11.32 -21.12
N GLN A 37 5.79 -11.10 -21.26
CA GLN A 37 6.73 -10.90 -20.14
C GLN A 37 6.52 -9.57 -19.39
N GLY A 38 6.11 -8.52 -20.10
CA GLY A 38 5.87 -7.21 -19.50
C GLY A 38 4.49 -7.06 -18.86
N LEU A 39 3.54 -7.95 -19.17
CA LEU A 39 2.16 -7.87 -18.69
C LEU A 39 2.03 -7.85 -17.16
N PRO A 40 2.76 -8.67 -16.38
CA PRO A 40 2.68 -8.62 -14.92
C PRO A 40 3.10 -7.26 -14.33
N ASN A 41 4.06 -6.59 -14.96
CA ASN A 41 4.58 -5.31 -14.49
C ASN A 41 3.72 -4.13 -14.96
N LEU A 42 2.97 -4.28 -16.05
CA LEU A 42 2.25 -3.20 -16.72
C LEU A 42 1.33 -2.39 -15.79
N VAL A 43 0.52 -3.06 -14.96
CA VAL A 43 -0.39 -2.38 -14.03
C VAL A 43 0.39 -1.56 -13.00
N SER A 44 1.44 -2.15 -12.42
CA SER A 44 2.28 -1.47 -11.45
C SER A 44 3.05 -0.29 -12.05
N THR A 45 3.56 -0.43 -13.28
CA THR A 45 4.25 0.65 -14.00
C THR A 45 3.30 1.82 -14.29
N LYS A 46 2.06 1.54 -14.74
CA LYS A 46 1.04 2.59 -14.93
C LYS A 46 0.72 3.32 -13.63
N GLN A 47 0.54 2.60 -12.52
CA GLN A 47 0.28 3.20 -11.21
C GLN A 47 1.45 4.09 -10.74
N ILE A 48 2.69 3.67 -10.96
CA ILE A 48 3.88 4.47 -10.61
C ILE A 48 3.96 5.73 -11.47
N LEU A 49 3.75 5.62 -12.78
CA LEU A 49 3.74 6.77 -13.69
C LEU A 49 2.64 7.78 -13.29
N GLU A 50 1.43 7.30 -12.96
CA GLU A 50 0.34 8.17 -12.52
C GLU A 50 0.65 8.87 -11.18
N SER A 51 1.29 8.15 -10.25
CA SER A 51 1.79 8.71 -8.99
C SER A 51 2.86 9.78 -9.22
N TRP A 52 3.79 9.55 -10.16
CA TRP A 52 4.84 10.52 -10.53
C TRP A 52 4.28 11.77 -11.20
N ARG A 53 3.24 11.60 -12.05
CA ARG A 53 2.47 12.70 -12.64
C ARG A 53 1.77 13.53 -11.56
N SER A 54 1.03 12.87 -10.67
CA SER A 54 0.25 13.54 -9.60
C SER A 54 1.14 14.30 -8.63
N LYS A 55 2.31 13.73 -8.29
CA LYS A 55 3.30 14.33 -7.40
C LYS A 55 4.26 15.30 -8.10
N ARG A 56 4.13 15.49 -9.42
CA ARG A 56 5.01 16.32 -10.27
C ARG A 56 6.50 16.04 -10.07
N VAL A 57 6.86 14.77 -9.89
CA VAL A 57 8.26 14.33 -9.73
C VAL A 57 9.01 14.44 -11.06
N ILE A 58 8.33 14.14 -12.16
CA ILE A 58 8.79 14.31 -13.53
C ILE A 58 7.77 15.21 -14.25
N ASP A 59 8.21 15.91 -15.31
CA ASP A 59 7.34 16.69 -16.17
C ASP A 59 6.08 15.88 -16.57
N PRO A 60 4.86 16.33 -16.21
CA PRO A 60 3.62 15.62 -16.49
C PRO A 60 3.44 15.29 -17.97
N GLN A 61 3.93 16.15 -18.87
CA GLN A 61 3.81 15.92 -20.31
C GLN A 61 4.66 14.73 -20.77
N LYS A 62 5.89 14.60 -20.26
CA LYS A 62 6.76 13.44 -20.54
C LYS A 62 6.17 12.13 -20.04
N VAL A 63 5.51 12.15 -18.88
CA VAL A 63 4.84 10.96 -18.34
C VAL A 63 3.65 10.56 -19.22
N GLU A 64 2.86 11.53 -19.68
CA GLU A 64 1.71 11.30 -20.57
C GLU A 64 2.13 10.74 -21.94
N ASP A 65 3.23 11.25 -22.52
CA ASP A 65 3.79 10.72 -23.78
C ASP A 65 4.14 9.23 -23.65
N VAL A 66 4.78 8.85 -22.54
CA VAL A 66 5.16 7.47 -22.26
C VAL A 66 3.93 6.59 -21.99
N LEU A 67 2.96 7.06 -21.20
CA LEU A 67 1.70 6.36 -20.97
C LEU A 67 0.92 6.13 -22.27
N SER A 68 0.86 7.13 -23.14
CA SER A 68 0.22 7.04 -24.45
C SER A 68 0.88 5.99 -25.33
N SER A 69 2.22 5.96 -25.36
CA SER A 69 2.98 4.93 -26.09
C SER A 69 2.72 3.51 -25.56
N LEU A 70 2.58 3.37 -24.24
CA LEU A 70 2.28 2.10 -23.56
C LEU A 70 0.86 1.60 -23.87
N ASN A 71 -0.13 2.51 -23.87
CA ASN A 71 -1.51 2.20 -24.19
C ASN A 71 -1.67 1.84 -25.68
N ALA A 72 -1.06 2.59 -26.58
CA ALA A 72 -1.06 2.27 -28.01
C ALA A 72 -0.51 0.86 -28.28
N ARG A 73 0.61 0.50 -27.62
CA ARG A 73 1.21 -0.84 -27.72
C ARG A 73 0.33 -1.96 -27.15
N GLN A 74 -0.45 -1.66 -26.10
CA GLN A 74 -1.39 -2.63 -25.53
C GLN A 74 -2.48 -3.00 -26.53
N THR A 75 -3.05 -2.00 -27.23
CA THR A 75 -4.12 -2.21 -28.22
C THR A 75 -3.69 -3.05 -29.42
N THR A 76 -2.45 -2.91 -29.88
CA THR A 76 -1.91 -3.69 -31.00
C THR A 76 -1.58 -5.13 -30.61
N SER A 77 -1.28 -5.38 -29.33
CA SER A 77 -0.93 -6.72 -28.83
C SER A 77 -2.14 -7.59 -28.49
N SER A 78 -3.34 -7.00 -28.40
CA SER A 78 -4.60 -7.70 -28.09
C SER A 78 -5.36 -8.19 -29.33
N ASP A 79 -4.82 -8.03 -30.55
CA ASP A 79 -5.44 -8.54 -31.78
C ASP A 79 -5.02 -10.01 -32.03
N PRO A 80 -5.95 -10.99 -31.97
CA PRO A 80 -5.65 -12.40 -32.16
C PRO A 80 -5.44 -12.82 -33.64
N SER A 81 -5.39 -11.86 -34.58
CA SER A 81 -5.52 -12.12 -36.02
C SER A 81 -4.24 -12.47 -36.81
N HIS A 82 -3.05 -12.39 -36.22
CA HIS A 82 -1.80 -12.58 -36.99
C HIS A 82 -1.04 -13.86 -36.62
N PRO A 83 -1.11 -14.92 -37.44
CA PRO A 83 -0.18 -16.05 -37.35
C PRO A 83 1.16 -15.63 -37.99
N SER A 84 2.06 -15.03 -37.21
CA SER A 84 3.44 -14.86 -37.64
C SER A 84 4.14 -16.21 -37.68
N SER A 85 4.36 -16.69 -38.90
CA SER A 85 5.06 -17.90 -39.27
C SER A 85 6.52 -17.96 -38.80
N SER A 86 6.86 -19.10 -38.19
CA SER A 86 8.15 -19.81 -38.24
C SER A 86 9.44 -19.06 -37.86
N SER A 87 9.91 -19.27 -36.63
CA SER A 87 11.17 -19.98 -36.36
C SER A 87 11.36 -20.23 -34.87
N SER A 88 11.40 -21.52 -34.51
CA SER A 88 12.18 -22.09 -33.42
C SER A 88 12.64 -21.15 -32.30
N SER A 89 11.81 -20.97 -31.29
CA SER A 89 12.32 -20.85 -29.92
C SER A 89 11.19 -21.03 -28.91
N ALA A 90 11.47 -21.86 -27.92
CA ALA A 90 10.84 -21.79 -26.62
C ALA A 90 11.15 -20.45 -25.91
N HIS A 91 10.81 -19.32 -26.53
CA HIS A 91 10.90 -17.96 -25.97
C HIS A 91 9.53 -17.60 -25.38
N ALA A 92 9.31 -17.53 -24.08
CA ALA A 92 9.99 -18.08 -22.92
C ALA A 92 8.86 -18.14 -21.90
N THR A 93 8.27 -19.30 -21.61
CA THR A 93 7.56 -19.38 -20.33
C THR A 93 8.59 -19.00 -19.29
N LEU A 94 8.32 -17.97 -18.47
CA LEU A 94 9.23 -17.56 -17.39
C LEU A 94 9.73 -18.83 -16.70
N PRO A 95 11.05 -19.02 -16.55
CA PRO A 95 11.58 -20.24 -15.97
C PRO A 95 10.85 -20.49 -14.64
N ARG A 96 10.48 -21.75 -14.39
CA ARG A 96 9.61 -22.11 -13.25
C ARG A 96 10.09 -21.52 -11.92
N ASN A 97 11.41 -21.41 -11.75
CA ASN A 97 12.04 -20.79 -10.58
C ASN A 97 11.76 -19.28 -10.48
N GLU A 98 11.75 -18.55 -11.60
CA GLU A 98 11.39 -17.13 -11.63
C GLU A 98 9.90 -16.92 -11.35
N VAL A 99 9.04 -17.81 -11.83
CA VAL A 99 7.60 -17.81 -11.49
C VAL A 99 7.40 -18.02 -9.99
N PHE A 100 8.03 -19.03 -9.39
CA PHE A 100 7.93 -19.26 -7.95
C PHE A 100 8.51 -18.10 -7.13
N LYS A 101 9.64 -17.54 -7.56
CA LYS A 101 10.23 -16.36 -6.94
C LYS A 101 9.25 -15.16 -6.97
N ARG A 102 8.61 -14.92 -8.11
CA ARG A 102 7.57 -13.88 -8.26
C ARG A 102 6.38 -14.11 -7.35
N ILE A 103 5.90 -15.35 -7.25
CA ILE A 103 4.79 -15.70 -6.35
C ILE A 103 5.18 -15.41 -4.90
N GLU A 104 6.39 -15.78 -4.50
CA GLU A 104 6.87 -15.56 -3.13
C GLU A 104 7.08 -14.06 -2.85
N GLU A 105 7.67 -13.31 -3.77
CA GLU A 105 7.82 -11.86 -3.66
C GLU A 105 6.46 -11.15 -3.54
N ASP A 106 5.46 -11.57 -4.32
CA ASP A 106 4.13 -10.96 -4.26
C ASP A 106 3.36 -11.37 -3.00
N ARG A 107 3.50 -12.62 -2.55
CA ARG A 107 2.99 -13.09 -1.25
C ARG A 107 3.58 -12.27 -0.11
N GLU A 108 4.90 -12.07 -0.12
CA GLU A 108 5.62 -11.30 0.90
C GLU A 108 5.26 -9.80 0.84
N ARG A 109 5.03 -9.24 -0.35
CA ARG A 109 4.52 -7.87 -0.52
C ARG A 109 3.13 -7.71 0.10
N HIS A 110 2.21 -8.62 -0.20
CA HIS A 110 0.87 -8.60 0.37
C HIS A 110 0.89 -8.79 1.88
N LYS A 111 1.77 -9.65 2.39
CA LYS A 111 2.01 -9.83 3.82
C LYS A 111 2.43 -8.51 4.47
N ARG A 112 3.47 -7.84 3.97
CA ARG A 112 3.90 -6.51 4.48
C ARG A 112 2.81 -5.44 4.38
N LEU A 113 2.00 -5.47 3.32
CA LEU A 113 0.90 -4.52 3.14
C LEU A 113 -0.19 -4.72 4.19
N ARG A 114 -0.60 -5.97 4.43
CA ARG A 114 -1.52 -6.32 5.52
C ARG A 114 -0.91 -5.93 6.86
N GLU A 115 0.36 -6.23 7.07
CA GLU A 115 1.08 -5.87 8.30
C GLU A 115 1.06 -4.37 8.58
N ARG A 116 1.20 -3.55 7.54
CA ARG A 116 1.15 -2.10 7.69
C ARG A 116 -0.28 -1.56 7.86
N ARG A 117 -1.30 -2.25 7.34
CA ARG A 117 -2.67 -1.73 7.28
C ARG A 117 -3.32 -1.57 8.65
N TRP A 118 -2.95 -2.40 9.62
CA TRP A 118 -3.45 -2.34 11.00
C TRP A 118 -2.61 -1.46 11.93
N VAL A 119 -1.52 -0.85 11.43
CA VAL A 119 -0.78 0.16 12.21
C VAL A 119 -1.54 1.48 12.17
N GLN A 120 -2.12 1.89 13.29
CA GLN A 120 -2.74 3.21 13.42
C GLN A 120 -1.66 4.30 13.48
N PRO A 121 -1.76 5.37 12.67
CA PRO A 121 -0.86 6.51 12.77
C PRO A 121 -1.12 7.27 14.08
N VAL A 122 -0.30 7.03 15.10
CA VAL A 122 -0.24 7.93 16.26
C VAL A 122 0.47 9.21 15.84
N ALA A 123 -0.24 10.33 15.84
CA ALA A 123 0.35 11.67 15.76
C ALA A 123 1.19 11.93 17.03
N HIS A 124 2.32 11.25 17.17
CA HIS A 124 3.22 11.47 18.30
C HIS A 124 4.15 12.62 17.98
N ASN A 125 4.12 13.65 18.82
CA ASN A 125 5.13 14.68 18.88
C ASN A 125 6.52 13.99 19.02
N PRO A 126 7.43 14.10 18.03
CA PRO A 126 8.70 13.39 18.04
C PRO A 126 9.66 13.83 19.16
N SER A 127 9.26 14.78 20.00
CA SER A 127 10.06 15.38 21.06
C SER A 127 9.93 14.67 22.42
N SER A 128 8.97 13.77 22.61
CA SER A 128 8.74 13.12 23.91
C SER A 128 9.01 11.62 23.85
N HIS A 129 10.16 11.18 24.38
CA HIS A 129 10.44 9.78 24.72
C HIS A 129 9.62 9.26 25.92
N GLN A 130 8.45 9.85 26.19
CA GLN A 130 7.58 9.43 27.29
C GLN A 130 6.54 8.44 26.74
N ALA A 131 6.22 7.42 27.56
CA ALA A 131 5.10 6.54 27.29
C ALA A 131 3.83 7.40 27.13
N PRO A 132 2.99 7.15 26.11
CA PRO A 132 1.76 7.91 25.94
C PRO A 132 0.90 7.74 27.20
N PRO A 133 0.38 8.83 27.80
CA PRO A 133 -0.58 8.71 28.88
C PRO A 133 -1.82 7.98 28.36
N LEU A 134 -2.49 7.19 29.23
CA LEU A 134 -3.74 6.55 28.86
C LEU A 134 -4.74 7.62 28.38
N ALA A 135 -5.53 7.28 27.36
CA ALA A 135 -6.51 8.19 26.77
C ALA A 135 -7.46 8.82 27.81
N SER A 136 -7.78 8.11 28.90
CA SER A 136 -8.59 8.60 30.02
C SER A 136 -8.00 9.80 30.77
N PHE A 137 -6.71 10.09 30.58
CA PHE A 137 -6.01 11.22 31.21
C PHE A 137 -5.66 12.33 30.22
N MET A 138 -6.05 12.21 28.94
CA MET A 138 -5.90 13.33 28.00
C MET A 138 -6.97 14.40 28.30
N PRO A 139 -6.60 15.69 28.34
CA PRO A 139 -7.56 16.77 28.47
C PRO A 139 -8.59 16.70 27.34
N LEU A 140 -9.88 16.75 27.65
CA LEU A 140 -10.94 16.94 26.67
C LEU A 140 -10.78 18.35 26.09
N THR A 141 -10.00 18.50 25.01
CA THR A 141 -9.85 19.79 24.35
C THR A 141 -11.15 20.09 23.59
N ASN A 142 -11.74 21.25 23.86
CA ASN A 142 -12.94 21.70 23.17
C ASN A 142 -12.55 22.11 21.73
N PRO A 143 -13.37 21.84 20.69
CA PRO A 143 -13.09 22.25 19.32
C PRO A 143 -13.00 23.79 19.27
N GLY A 144 -11.77 24.31 19.30
CA GLY A 144 -11.50 25.75 19.41
C GLY A 144 -10.12 26.09 19.97
N ASP A 145 -9.41 25.15 20.60
CA ASP A 145 -8.15 25.46 21.29
C ASP A 145 -6.88 25.45 20.41
N GLY A 146 -7.01 25.23 19.09
CA GLY A 146 -5.91 25.35 18.12
C GLY A 146 -4.70 24.42 18.35
N ALA A 147 -4.77 23.54 19.35
CA ALA A 147 -3.79 22.51 19.62
C ALA A 147 -3.96 21.38 18.61
N GLN A 148 -2.84 20.80 18.20
CA GLN A 148 -2.73 19.67 17.27
C GLN A 148 -3.79 18.60 17.57
N GLU A 149 -4.43 18.06 16.53
CA GLU A 149 -5.45 17.00 16.60
C GLU A 149 -4.99 15.87 17.54
N LEU A 150 -5.80 15.54 18.55
CA LEU A 150 -5.40 14.55 19.55
C LEU A 150 -5.35 13.17 18.88
N THR A 151 -4.47 12.30 19.38
CA THR A 151 -4.37 10.93 18.88
C THR A 151 -5.69 10.15 19.01
N ILE A 152 -6.46 10.43 20.07
CA ILE A 152 -7.77 9.82 20.30
C ILE A 152 -8.83 10.29 19.30
N ASP A 153 -8.79 11.56 18.89
CA ASP A 153 -9.73 12.10 17.90
C ASP A 153 -9.48 11.44 16.54
N ILE A 154 -8.20 11.23 16.18
CA ILE A 154 -7.80 10.53 14.95
C ILE A 154 -8.20 9.05 15.00
N GLU A 155 -7.97 8.36 16.13
CA GLU A 155 -8.38 6.96 16.31
C GLU A 155 -9.89 6.81 16.18
N PHE A 156 -10.65 7.63 16.90
CA PHE A 156 -12.11 7.61 16.88
C PHE A 156 -12.67 7.89 15.49
N GLU A 157 -12.20 8.94 14.80
CA GLU A 157 -12.72 9.27 13.46
C GLU A 157 -12.42 8.14 12.46
N ASN A 158 -11.23 7.54 12.53
CA ASN A 158 -10.88 6.40 11.67
C ASN A 158 -11.75 5.17 11.97
N GLU A 159 -11.98 4.84 13.24
CA GLU A 159 -12.86 3.74 13.64
C GLU A 159 -14.30 4.00 13.20
N TRP A 160 -14.77 5.23 13.40
CA TRP A 160 -16.11 5.63 13.03
C TRP A 160 -16.34 5.57 11.52
N GLU A 161 -15.42 6.08 10.69
CA GLU A 161 -15.49 5.99 9.23
C GLU A 161 -15.47 4.54 8.71
N THR A 162 -14.90 3.61 9.48
CA THR A 162 -14.73 2.20 9.09
C THR A 162 -15.66 1.25 9.84
N THR A 163 -16.52 1.76 10.72
CA THR A 163 -17.51 0.97 11.44
C THR A 163 -18.53 0.43 10.45
N SER A 164 -18.63 -0.89 10.35
CA SER A 164 -19.66 -1.56 9.54
C SER A 164 -20.92 -1.83 10.36
N ASP A 165 -22.06 -2.01 9.67
CA ASP A 165 -23.30 -2.46 10.31
C ASP A 165 -23.12 -3.83 10.97
N TRP A 166 -23.84 -4.03 12.08
CA TRP A 166 -23.90 -5.29 12.83
C TRP A 166 -24.44 -6.43 11.95
N ASN A 167 -23.78 -7.58 11.96
CA ASN A 167 -24.08 -8.73 11.11
C ASN A 167 -24.20 -10.06 11.90
N GLU A 168 -24.34 -11.17 11.17
CA GLU A 168 -24.50 -12.52 11.74
C GLU A 168 -23.24 -12.98 12.49
N ASP A 169 -22.04 -12.73 11.96
CA ASP A 169 -20.77 -13.05 12.63
C ASP A 169 -20.66 -12.33 13.99
N ASP A 170 -21.19 -11.11 14.12
CA ASP A 170 -21.22 -10.36 15.39
C ASP A 170 -22.18 -11.01 16.43
N VAL A 171 -23.33 -11.55 15.98
CA VAL A 171 -24.27 -12.29 16.84
C VAL A 171 -23.65 -13.59 17.32
N ASP A 172 -23.00 -14.32 16.41
CA ASP A 172 -22.31 -15.57 16.73
C ASP A 172 -21.16 -15.32 17.72
N ALA A 173 -20.33 -14.32 17.46
CA ALA A 173 -19.23 -13.95 18.37
C ALA A 173 -19.74 -13.57 19.77
N ALA A 174 -20.82 -12.78 19.86
CA ALA A 174 -21.42 -12.41 21.14
C ALA A 174 -22.01 -13.62 21.89
N THR A 175 -22.58 -14.58 21.15
CA THR A 175 -23.14 -15.81 21.71
C THR A 175 -22.03 -16.73 22.22
N GLU A 176 -20.96 -16.93 21.44
CA GLU A 176 -19.78 -17.70 21.84
C GLU A 176 -19.10 -17.12 23.10
N GLU A 177 -18.97 -15.79 23.18
CA GLU A 177 -18.42 -15.12 24.37
C GLU A 177 -19.31 -15.32 25.60
N ALA A 178 -20.64 -15.22 25.44
CA ALA A 178 -21.60 -15.43 26.52
C ALA A 178 -21.54 -16.87 27.04
N GLU A 179 -21.42 -17.87 26.18
CA GLU A 179 -21.26 -19.28 26.56
C GLU A 179 -19.94 -19.55 27.29
N LEU A 180 -18.84 -18.89 26.89
CA LEU A 180 -17.55 -18.99 27.58
C LEU A 180 -17.58 -18.36 28.98
N CYS A 181 -18.25 -17.21 29.12
CA CYS A 181 -18.34 -16.50 30.41
C CYS A 181 -19.36 -17.13 31.36
N PHE A 182 -20.45 -17.67 30.81
CA PHE A 182 -21.54 -18.31 31.54
C PHE A 182 -21.83 -19.69 30.95
N PRO A 183 -20.89 -20.65 31.10
CA PRO A 183 -21.07 -21.99 30.59
C PRO A 183 -22.31 -22.59 31.24
N ALA A 184 -23.17 -23.19 30.42
CA ALA A 184 -24.33 -23.96 30.87
C ALA A 184 -23.87 -25.32 31.47
N GLU A 185 -22.83 -25.33 32.30
CA GLU A 185 -22.46 -26.49 33.10
C GLU A 185 -23.31 -26.51 34.37
N GLY A 186 -24.48 -27.14 34.23
CA GLY A 186 -25.16 -27.83 35.32
C GLY A 186 -25.68 -26.96 36.45
N GLU A 187 -27.00 -26.97 36.61
CA GLU A 187 -27.66 -26.85 37.91
C GLU A 187 -27.08 -27.91 38.88
N GLY A 188 -25.90 -27.67 39.46
CA GLY A 188 -25.53 -28.25 40.74
C GLY A 188 -26.31 -27.50 41.82
N PRO A 189 -26.92 -28.19 42.79
CA PRO A 189 -27.62 -27.51 43.88
C PRO A 189 -26.64 -26.56 44.54
N MET A 190 -26.93 -25.25 44.48
CA MET A 190 -26.24 -24.28 45.32
C MET A 190 -26.51 -24.67 46.77
N ASP A 191 -25.54 -25.30 47.41
CA ASP A 191 -25.59 -25.57 48.84
C ASP A 191 -25.42 -24.24 49.56
N LEU A 192 -26.56 -23.60 49.81
CA LEU A 192 -26.68 -22.48 50.73
C LEU A 192 -26.74 -23.06 52.14
N SER A 193 -25.56 -23.27 52.72
CA SER A 193 -25.38 -23.56 54.15
C SER A 193 -24.50 -22.49 54.80
#